data_AF-A0A349R1G8-F1
#
_entry.id   AF-A0A349R1G8-F1
#
_cell.length_a   1.000
_cell.length_b   1.000
_cell.length_c   1.000
_cell.angle_alpha   90.00
_cell.angle_beta   90.00
_cell.angle_gamma   90.00
#
_symmetry.space_group_name_H-M   'P 1'
#
loop_
_entity.id
_entity.type
_entity.pdbx_description
1 polymer ?
#
loop_
_entity_poly.entity_id
_entity_poly.type
_entity_poly.pdbx_seq_one_letter_code
_entity_poly.pdbx_strand_id
1 'polypeptide(L)' 'DNYPKGRQVDYVLGPFDKEEQAELPALIDHSVKMIQSFINIGIELTMTNLNTK' A
#
# COMPACT_ATOMS: atom_id res chain seq x y z
N ASP A 1 -12.59 -3.85 8.30
CA ASP A 1 -12.63 -2.90 9.43
C ASP A 1 -13.08 -3.53 10.74
N ASN A 2 -12.19 -4.32 11.37
CA ASN A 2 -12.44 -4.92 12.68
C ASN A 2 -11.24 -4.67 13.61
N TYR A 3 -10.96 -3.39 13.89
CA TYR A 3 -9.88 -2.97 14.77
C TYR A 3 -10.48 -2.25 15.99
N PRO A 4 -11.09 -2.98 16.94
CA PRO A 4 -11.62 -2.37 18.14
C PRO A 4 -10.49 -1.64 18.88
N LYS A 5 -10.81 -0.45 19.42
CA LYS A 5 -9.84 0.38 20.16
C LYS A 5 -9.15 -0.48 21.24
N GLY A 6 -7.82 -0.44 21.28
CA GLY A 6 -7.00 -1.25 22.19
C GLY A 6 -6.44 -2.54 21.60
N ARG A 7 -6.87 -2.96 20.40
CA ARG A 7 -6.38 -4.17 19.70
C ARG A 7 -5.67 -3.85 18.37
N GLN A 8 -5.37 -2.58 18.11
CA GLN A 8 -4.71 -2.14 16.88
C GLN A 8 -3.31 -2.74 16.72
N VAL A 9 -2.61 -2.97 17.84
CA VAL A 9 -1.29 -3.62 17.84
C VAL A 9 -1.35 -5.04 17.28
N ASP A 10 -2.40 -5.80 17.62
CA ASP A 10 -2.58 -7.17 17.14
C ASP A 10 -2.83 -7.21 15.62
N TYR A 11 -3.51 -6.20 15.08
CA TYR A 11 -3.72 -6.06 13.65
C TYR A 11 -2.44 -5.68 12.91
N VAL A 12 -1.69 -4.70 13.42
CA VAL A 12 -0.47 -4.21 12.75
C VAL A 12 0.68 -5.23 12.81
N LEU A 13 0.80 -5.96 13.91
CA LEU A 13 1.87 -6.96 14.11
C LEU A 13 1.44 -8.39 13.74
N GLY A 14 0.16 -8.58 13.43
CA GLY A 14 -0.38 -9.86 12.97
C GLY A 14 0.05 -10.18 11.54
N PRO A 15 0.03 -11.46 11.13
CA PRO A 15 0.23 -11.82 9.74
C PRO A 15 -0.97 -11.39 8.89
N PHE A 16 -0.72 -11.07 7.63
CA PHE A 16 -1.78 -10.90 6.63
C PHE A 16 -2.59 -12.18 6.46
N ASP A 17 -3.90 -12.06 6.27
CA ASP A 17 -4.76 -13.18 5.92
C ASP A 17 -4.54 -13.66 4.47
N LYS A 18 -5.28 -14.68 4.02
CA LYS A 18 -5.02 -15.29 2.70
C LYS A 18 -5.39 -14.35 1.56
N GLU A 19 -6.46 -13.59 1.75
CA GLU A 19 -6.97 -12.62 0.81
C GLU A 19 -5.98 -11.45 0.68
N GLU A 20 -5.55 -10.88 1.80
CA GLU A 20 -4.54 -9.82 1.86
C GLU A 20 -3.20 -10.28 1.25
N GLN A 21 -2.75 -11.50 1.56
CA GLN A 21 -1.52 -12.06 0.99
C GLN A 21 -1.58 -12.19 -0.53
N ALA A 22 -2.74 -12.52 -1.10
CA ALA A 22 -2.92 -12.59 -2.54
C ALA A 22 -2.86 -11.21 -3.22
N GLU A 23 -3.23 -10.14 -2.50
CA GLU A 23 -3.19 -8.76 -2.99
C GLU A 23 -1.79 -8.13 -2.87
N LEU A 24 -0.97 -8.56 -1.91
CA LEU A 24 0.36 -8.00 -1.65
C LEU A 24 1.26 -7.87 -2.91
N PRO A 25 1.39 -8.86 -3.81
CA PRO A 25 2.25 -8.73 -4.98
C PRO A 25 1.87 -7.54 -5.86
N ALA A 26 0.57 -7.34 -6.12
CA ALA A 26 0.08 -6.22 -6.93
C ALA A 26 0.34 -4.86 -6.26
N LEU A 27 0.17 -4.79 -4.94
CA LEU A 27 0.45 -3.57 -4.16
C LEU A 27 1.96 -3.24 -4.15
N ILE A 28 2.81 -4.26 -4.04
CA ILE A 28 4.26 -4.11 -4.10
C ILE A 28 4.68 -3.60 -5.48
N ASP A 29 4.17 -4.19 -6.56
CA ASP A 29 4.47 -3.75 -7.93
C ASP A 29 4.01 -2.30 -8.17
N HIS A 30 2.83 -1.92 -7.67
CA HIS A 30 2.35 -0.55 -7.72
C HIS A 30 3.27 0.40 -6.93
N SER A 31 3.71 -0.01 -5.74
CA SER A 31 4.64 0.76 -4.90
C SER A 31 5.98 0.98 -5.61
N VAL A 32 6.52 -0.05 -6.27
CA VAL A 32 7.75 0.06 -7.07
C VAL A 32 7.56 1.07 -8.20
N LYS A 33 6.45 1.00 -8.93
CA LYS A 33 6.12 1.96 -10.01
C LYS A 33 6.02 3.39 -9.49
N MET A 34 5.42 3.59 -8.31
CA MET A 34 5.35 4.91 -7.67
C MET A 34 6.74 5.45 -7.31
N ILE A 35 7.62 4.63 -6.74
CA ILE A 35 9.00 5.03 -6.39
C ILE A 35 9.78 5.40 -7.66
N GLN A 36 9.68 4.59 -8.72
CA GLN A 36 10.33 4.87 -10.00
C GLN A 36 9.79 6.16 -10.64
N SER A 37 8.48 6.37 -10.63
CA SER A 37 7.86 7.59 -11.14
C SER A 37 8.34 8.80 -10.35
N PHE A 38 8.36 8.73 -9.01
CA PHE A 38 8.78 9.83 -8.16
C PHE A 38 10.19 10.31 -8.49
N ILE A 39 11.13 9.38 -8.68
CA ILE A 39 12.52 9.69 -9.02
C ILE A 39 12.64 10.32 -10.43
N ASN A 40 11.80 9.91 -11.38
CA ASN A 40 11.89 10.35 -12.77
C ASN A 40 11.14 11.65 -13.09
N ILE A 41 9.93 11.83 -12.53
CA ILE A 41 9.02 12.92 -12.89
C ILE A 41 8.57 13.77 -11.70
N GLY A 42 9.11 13.51 -10.50
CA GLY A 42 8.79 14.26 -9.29
C GLY A 42 7.45 13.87 -8.66
N ILE A 43 7.18 14.43 -7.47
CA ILE A 43 6.02 14.06 -6.65
C ILE A 43 4.68 14.44 -7.27
N GLU A 44 4.57 15.64 -7.84
CA GLU A 44 3.31 16.17 -8.35
C GLU A 44 2.74 15.28 -9.47
N LEU A 45 3.52 15.07 -10.53
CA LEU A 45 3.10 14.23 -11.66
C LEU A 45 2.93 12.76 -11.27
N THR A 46 3.75 12.25 -10.35
CA THR A 46 3.60 10.89 -9.84
C THR A 46 2.26 10.70 -9.14
N MET A 47 1.88 11.64 -8.28
CA MET A 47 0.60 11.59 -7.57
C MET A 47 -0.58 11.75 -8.54
N THR A 48 -0.50 12.65 -9.52
CA THR A 48 -1.56 12.78 -10.53
C THR A 48 -1.77 11.48 -11.33
N ASN A 49 -0.69 10.78 -11.68
CA ASN A 49 -0.76 9.60 -12.54
C ASN A 49 -1.09 8.30 -11.79
N LEU A 50 -0.71 8.18 -10.52
CA LEU A 50 -0.73 6.91 -9.78
C LEU A 50 -1.55 6.94 -8.48
N ASN A 51 -2.00 8.11 -8.00
CA ASN A 51 -2.92 8.21 -6.87
C ASN A 51 -4.38 8.32 -7.35
N THR A 52 -4.83 7.31 -8.11
CA THR A 52 -6.20 7.20 -8.59
C THR A 52 -7.05 6.45 -7.57
N LYS A 53 -8.18 7.03 -7.17
CA LYS A 53 -9.22 6.35 -6.38
C LYS A 53 -10.10 5.48 -7.27
#